data_AF-A0A1Q8IS35-F1
#
_entry.id   AF-A0A1Q8IS35-F1
#
_cell.length_a   1.000
_cell.length_b   1.000
_cell.length_c   1.000
_cell.angle_alpha   90.00
_cell.angle_beta   90.00
_cell.angle_gamma   90.00
#
_symmetry.space_group_name_H-M   'P 1'
#
loop_
_entity.id
_entity.type
_entity.pdbx_description
1 polymer ?
#
loop_
_entity_poly.entity_id
_entity_poly.type
_entity_poly.pdbx_seq_one_letter_code
_entity_poly.pdbx_strand_id
1 'polypeptide(L)'
;MELIAMCSCNEEAGCVYRSEAEYRQERERQADASRIEHEVLAVLRGEPGRVSALARDFATLIMGGEPQGRNGMDVEEVLVAGRGIYFWRAGDGTQHCRSRDDRAALRLVA
;
A
#
# COMPACT_ATOMS: atom_id res chain seq x y z
N MET A 1 -5.30 -17.66 -30.18
CA MET A 1 -4.79 -17.21 -28.88
C MET A 1 -5.74 -16.11 -28.43
N GLU A 2 -6.66 -16.42 -27.53
CA GLU A 2 -7.69 -15.49 -27.08
C GLU A 2 -7.10 -14.57 -26.01
N LEU A 3 -7.21 -13.25 -26.23
CA LEU A 3 -6.83 -12.23 -25.27
C LEU A 3 -7.93 -12.10 -24.23
N ILE A 4 -7.61 -12.38 -22.97
CA ILE A 4 -8.53 -12.16 -21.85
C ILE A 4 -8.50 -10.65 -21.53
N ALA A 5 -9.56 -9.93 -21.89
CA ALA A 5 -9.72 -8.52 -21.55
C ALA A 5 -10.38 -8.39 -20.18
N MET A 6 -9.61 -7.98 -19.16
CA MET A 6 -10.12 -7.70 -17.81
C MET A 6 -9.52 -6.38 -17.29
N CYS A 7 -10.38 -5.39 -17.03
CA CYS A 7 -10.02 -4.04 -16.59
C CYS A 7 -9.57 -3.96 -15.12
N SER A 8 -8.69 -2.99 -14.83
CA SER A 8 -8.63 -2.33 -13.52
C SER A 8 -8.39 -0.82 -13.70
N CYS A 9 -8.99 -0.02 -12.84
CA CYS A 9 -9.18 1.41 -13.00
C CYS A 9 -7.90 2.20 -12.73
N ASN A 10 -7.36 2.86 -13.76
CA ASN A 10 -6.88 4.25 -13.75
C ASN A 10 -6.64 4.68 -15.20
N GLU A 11 -7.10 5.90 -15.52
CA GLU A 11 -7.29 6.41 -16.88
C GLU A 11 -5.97 6.51 -17.68
N GLU A 12 -6.08 6.29 -19.00
CA GLU A 12 -5.09 6.45 -20.10
C GLU A 12 -4.08 5.34 -20.42
N ALA A 13 -3.90 4.31 -19.60
CA ALA A 13 -3.17 3.11 -20.01
C ALA A 13 -4.07 1.89 -19.91
N GLY A 14 -4.59 1.40 -21.04
CA GLY A 14 -5.29 0.12 -21.07
C GLY A 14 -4.41 -0.96 -20.44
N CYS A 15 -4.77 -1.43 -19.25
CA CYS A 15 -4.06 -2.52 -18.58
C CYS A 15 -4.28 -3.81 -19.38
N VAL A 16 -3.38 -4.06 -20.33
CA VAL A 16 -3.38 -5.31 -21.11
C VAL A 16 -2.44 -6.29 -20.42
N TYR A 17 -3.00 -7.33 -19.81
CA TYR A 17 -2.24 -8.49 -19.38
C TYR A 17 -1.93 -9.37 -20.60
N ARG A 18 -0.68 -9.81 -20.74
CA ARG A 18 -0.23 -10.63 -21.88
C ARG A 18 -0.58 -12.11 -21.69
N SER A 19 -0.93 -12.51 -20.47
CA SER A 19 -1.34 -13.88 -20.14
C SER A 19 -2.23 -13.92 -18.89
N GLU A 20 -2.94 -15.03 -18.70
CA GLU A 20 -3.69 -15.30 -17.47
C GLU A 20 -2.77 -15.39 -16.24
N ALA A 21 -1.54 -15.91 -16.42
CA ALA A 21 -0.56 -15.99 -15.35
C ALA A 21 -0.14 -14.60 -14.85
N GLU A 22 0.10 -13.66 -15.77
CA GLU A 22 0.42 -12.25 -15.45
C GLU A 22 -0.75 -11.57 -14.73
N TYR A 23 -1.99 -11.84 -15.17
CA TYR A 23 -3.18 -11.34 -14.48
C TYR A 23 -3.30 -11.88 -13.05
N ARG A 24 -3.16 -13.20 -12.84
CA ARG A 24 -3.25 -13.81 -11.51
C ARG A 24 -2.17 -13.29 -10.56
N GLN A 25 -0.94 -13.19 -11.05
CA GLN A 25 0.18 -12.62 -10.31
C GLN A 25 -0.11 -11.17 -9.89
N GLU A 26 -0.62 -10.33 -10.79
CA GLU A 26 -0.99 -8.96 -10.45
C GLU A 26 -2.14 -8.91 -9.42
N ARG A 27 -3.12 -9.81 -9.52
CA ARG A 27 -4.21 -9.90 -8.54
C ARG A 27 -3.72 -10.29 -7.15
N GLU A 28 -2.80 -11.24 -7.08
CA GLU A 28 -2.13 -11.62 -5.82
C GLU A 28 -1.34 -10.43 -5.25
N ARG A 29 -0.58 -9.74 -6.11
CA ARG A 29 0.15 -8.52 -5.75
C ARG A 29 -0.76 -7.43 -5.17
N GLN A 30 -1.92 -7.18 -5.80
CA GLN A 30 -2.91 -6.21 -5.35
C GLN A 30 -3.58 -6.64 -4.04
N ALA A 31 -3.91 -7.92 -3.89
CA ALA A 31 -4.48 -8.45 -2.66
C ALA A 31 -3.52 -8.30 -1.48
N ASP A 32 -2.23 -8.58 -1.68
CA ASP A 32 -1.20 -8.37 -0.66
C ASP A 32 -0.98 -6.90 -0.32
N ALA A 33 -0.90 -6.02 -1.32
CA ALA A 33 -0.81 -4.58 -1.11
C ALA A 33 -2.01 -4.08 -0.28
N SER A 34 -3.22 -4.42 -0.70
CA SER A 34 -4.46 -4.06 -0.01
C SER A 34 -4.46 -4.58 1.43
N ARG A 35 -4.03 -5.82 1.67
CA ARG A 35 -3.94 -6.35 3.04
C ARG A 35 -2.97 -5.54 3.90
N ILE A 36 -1.79 -5.21 3.36
CA ILE A 36 -0.78 -4.41 4.09
C ILE A 36 -1.32 -3.00 4.37
N GLU A 37 -2.00 -2.35 3.43
CA GLU A 37 -2.61 -1.02 3.60
C GLU A 37 -3.60 -1.00 4.77
N HIS A 38 -4.48 -2.00 4.86
CA HIS A 38 -5.43 -2.14 5.97
C HIS A 38 -4.71 -2.40 7.30
N GLU A 39 -3.68 -3.26 7.31
CA GLU A 39 -2.89 -3.51 8.51
C GLU A 39 -2.16 -2.25 8.98
N VAL A 40 -1.63 -1.41 8.08
CA VAL A 40 -0.99 -0.14 8.43
C VAL A 40 -2.00 0.81 9.06
N LEU A 41 -3.18 0.97 8.45
CA LEU A 41 -4.25 1.80 9.01
C LEU A 41 -4.68 1.31 10.40
N ALA A 42 -4.81 0.00 10.60
CA ALA A 42 -5.12 -0.58 11.90
C ALA A 42 -4.05 -0.22 12.95
N VAL A 43 -2.75 -0.28 12.60
CA VAL A 43 -1.67 0.17 13.49
C VAL A 43 -1.80 1.64 13.84
N LEU A 44 -2.01 2.50 12.83
CA LEU A 44 -2.11 3.96 13.01
C LEU A 44 -3.32 4.34 13.89
N ARG A 45 -4.42 3.60 13.78
CA ARG A 45 -5.65 3.79 14.58
C ARG A 45 -5.59 3.14 15.97
N GLY A 46 -4.53 2.40 16.28
CA GLY A 46 -4.41 1.68 17.55
C GLY A 46 -5.38 0.51 17.68
N GLU A 47 -5.82 -0.06 16.56
CA GLU A 47 -6.75 -1.18 16.55
C GLU A 47 -6.06 -2.46 17.05
N PRO A 48 -6.66 -3.22 17.98
CA PRO A 48 -6.09 -4.46 18.48
C PRO A 48 -6.21 -5.56 17.42
N GLY A 49 -5.07 -6.05 16.91
CA GLY A 49 -5.06 -7.08 15.88
C GLY A 49 -3.69 -7.65 15.56
N ARG A 50 -3.68 -8.79 14.85
CA ARG A 50 -2.44 -9.37 14.34
C ARG A 50 -2.02 -8.62 13.07
N VAL A 51 -1.07 -7.72 13.22
CA VAL A 51 -0.45 -6.97 12.12
C VAL A 51 0.93 -7.54 11.77
N SER A 52 1.29 -7.53 10.49
CA SER A 52 2.60 -7.95 10.03
C SER A 52 3.71 -7.01 10.51
N ALA A 53 4.95 -7.49 10.52
CA ALA A 53 6.12 -6.65 10.82
C ALA A 53 6.25 -5.51 9.81
N LEU A 54 6.00 -5.79 8.53
CA LEU A 54 6.04 -4.80 7.45
C LEU A 54 5.04 -3.66 7.65
N ALA A 55 3.81 -3.97 8.09
CA ALA A 55 2.81 -2.94 8.39
C ALA A 55 3.23 -2.04 9.57
N ARG A 56 3.86 -2.61 10.61
CA ARG A 56 4.41 -1.82 11.73
C ARG A 56 5.56 -0.92 11.29
N ASP A 57 6.45 -1.41 10.43
CA ASP A 57 7.55 -0.61 9.88
C ASP A 57 7.00 0.58 9.09
N PHE A 58 6.00 0.35 8.25
CA PHE A 58 5.35 1.40 7.47
C PHE A 58 4.63 2.43 8.33
N ALA A 59 3.87 1.99 9.34
CA ALA A 59 3.26 2.90 10.29
C ALA A 59 4.32 3.74 11.02
N THR A 60 5.44 3.14 11.40
CA THR A 60 6.58 3.85 12.02
C THR A 60 7.20 4.88 11.08
N LEU A 61 7.34 4.55 9.79
CA LEU A 61 7.82 5.47 8.76
C LEU A 61 6.86 6.65 8.55
N ILE A 62 5.56 6.40 8.53
CA ILE A 62 4.52 7.43 8.44
C ILE A 62 4.58 8.36 9.66
N MET A 63 4.71 7.77 10.85
CA MET A 63 4.84 8.51 12.11
C MET A 63 6.15 9.30 12.24
N GLY A 64 7.14 9.03 11.38
CA GLY A 64 8.44 9.71 11.43
C GLY A 64 9.25 9.39 12.68
N GLY A 65 9.01 8.24 13.32
CA GLY A 65 9.65 7.84 14.58
C GLY A 65 9.09 8.50 15.83
N GLU A 66 8.05 9.34 15.72
CA GLU A 66 7.35 9.89 16.88
C GLU A 66 6.47 8.80 17.52
N PRO A 67 6.53 8.59 18.85
CA PRO A 67 5.57 7.73 19.53
C PRO A 67 4.15 8.28 19.36
N GLN A 68 3.18 7.39 19.16
CA GLN A 68 1.75 7.74 19.15
C GLN A 68 1.44 8.62 20.37
N GLY A 69 0.99 9.86 20.13
CA GLY A 69 0.53 10.73 21.21
C GLY A 69 1.04 12.16 21.23
N ARG A 70 1.77 12.66 20.22
CA ARG A 70 2.11 14.11 20.18
C ARG A 70 1.58 14.92 19.02
N ASN A 71 1.16 14.31 17.91
CA ASN A 71 0.41 15.01 16.88
C ASN A 71 -0.59 14.05 16.24
N GLY A 72 -1.87 14.41 16.28
CA GLY A 72 -2.97 13.67 15.66
C GLY A 72 -2.84 13.63 14.13
N MET A 73 -1.93 12.80 13.62
CA MET A 73 -1.93 12.44 12.20
C MET A 73 -3.06 11.45 11.98
N ASP A 74 -4.24 12.01 11.71
CA ASP A 74 -5.38 11.25 11.25
C ASP A 74 -5.13 10.87 9.78
N VAL A 75 -4.64 9.66 9.55
CA VAL A 75 -4.37 9.13 8.21
C VAL A 75 -5.62 8.39 7.74
N GLU A 76 -6.24 8.91 6.68
CA GLU A 76 -7.49 8.36 6.15
C GLU A 76 -7.21 7.23 5.16
N GLU A 77 -6.21 7.42 4.30
CA GLU A 77 -5.87 6.52 3.21
C GLU A 77 -4.38 6.23 3.15
N VAL A 78 -4.07 4.99 2.77
CA VAL A 78 -2.72 4.49 2.58
C VAL A 78 -2.71 3.69 1.27
N LEU A 79 -1.67 3.90 0.47
CA LEU A 79 -1.40 3.14 -0.75
C LEU A 79 0.03 2.59 -0.69
N VAL A 80 0.15 1.27 -0.75
CA VAL A 80 1.43 0.57 -0.83
C VAL A 80 1.74 0.29 -2.29
N ALA A 81 2.76 0.97 -2.82
CA ALA A 81 3.20 0.81 -4.20
C ALA A 81 4.71 0.63 -4.22
N GLY A 82 5.24 -0.11 -5.21
CA GLY A 82 6.57 -0.75 -5.17
C GLY A 82 7.80 0.07 -4.75
N ARG A 83 7.73 1.40 -4.62
CA ARG A 83 8.82 2.27 -4.13
C ARG A 83 8.65 2.77 -2.68
N GLY A 84 7.56 2.44 -2.00
CA GLY A 84 7.31 2.86 -0.63
C GLY A 84 5.83 2.91 -0.27
N ILE A 85 5.46 3.93 0.49
CA ILE A 85 4.10 4.13 0.97
C ILE A 85 3.66 5.57 0.71
N TYR A 86 2.47 5.70 0.15
CA TYR A 86 1.77 6.96 -0.05
C TYR A 86 0.63 7.03 0.96
N PHE A 87 0.35 8.21 1.49
CA PHE A 87 -0.71 8.38 2.48
C PHE A 87 -1.32 9.77 2.42
N TRP A 88 -2.57 9.87 2.86
CA TRP A 88 -3.33 11.11 2.93
C TRP A 88 -3.78 11.37 4.35
N ARG A 89 -3.68 12.62 4.79
CA ARG A 89 -4.15 13.03 6.11
C ARG A 89 -5.53 13.64 5.99
N ALA A 90 -6.36 13.43 7.02
CA ALA A 90 -7.67 14.04 7.10
C ALA A 90 -7.58 15.56 6.95
N GLY A 91 -8.35 16.10 6.00
CA GLY A 91 -8.53 17.53 5.82
C GLY A 91 -7.38 18.31 5.17
N ASP A 92 -6.25 17.69 4.82
CA ASP A 92 -5.16 18.39 4.12
C ASP A 92 -5.21 18.22 2.58
N GLY A 93 -5.98 17.24 2.10
CA GLY A 93 -6.14 16.95 0.67
C GLY A 93 -4.83 16.65 -0.07
N THR A 94 -3.74 16.38 0.65
CA THR A 94 -2.39 16.31 0.12
C THR A 94 -1.86 14.88 0.22
N GLN A 95 -1.33 14.38 -0.90
CA GLN A 95 -0.61 13.11 -0.89
C GLN A 95 0.79 13.29 -0.29
N HIS A 96 1.10 12.49 0.71
CA HIS A 96 2.43 12.37 1.29
C HIS A 96 3.08 11.07 0.82
N CYS A 97 4.41 11.06 0.74
CA CYS A 97 5.17 9.87 0.35
C CYS A 97 6.37 9.65 1.26
N ARG A 98 6.64 8.38 1.58
CA ARG A 98 7.86 7.90 2.23
C ARG A 98 8.42 6.73 1.45
N SER A 99 9.66 6.87 0.98
CA SER A 99 10.42 5.79 0.36
C SER A 99 11.09 4.92 1.42
N ARG A 100 11.22 3.62 1.13
CA ARG A 100 12.06 2.70 1.89
C ARG A 100 13.30 2.42 1.03
N ASP A 101 14.48 2.76 1.54
CA ASP A 101 15.75 2.59 0.79
C ASP A 101 16.11 1.11 0.56
N ASP A 102 15.55 0.24 1.38
CA ASP A 102 15.54 -1.21 1.18
C ASP A 102 14.61 -1.56 0.00
N ARG A 103 15.23 -1.61 -1.19
CA ARG A 103 14.63 -2.14 -2.43
C ARG A 103 14.38 -3.65 -2.40
N ALA A 104 14.83 -4.36 -1.36
CA ALA A 104 14.86 -5.82 -1.32
C ALA A 104 13.59 -6.44 -0.68
N ALA A 105 12.90 -5.71 0.21
CA ALA A 105 11.82 -6.27 1.02
C ALA A 105 10.40 -6.14 0.42
N LEU A 106 10.16 -5.18 -0.49
CA LEU A 106 8.85 -5.02 -1.15
C LEU A 106 8.84 -5.67 -2.53
N ARG A 107 9.21 -6.97 -2.59
CA ARG A 107 8.64 -7.83 -3.61
C ARG A 107 7.24 -8.22 -3.16
N LEU A 108 6.28 -7.32 -3.35
CA LEU A 108 4.92 -7.76 -3.64
C LEU A 108 5.07 -8.60 -4.90
N VAL A 109 5.10 -9.92 -4.71
CA VAL A 109 5.59 -10.98 -5.63
C VAL A 109 5.85 -10.48 -7.06
N ALA A 110 7.14 -10.30 -7.38
CA ALA A 110 7.63 -9.84 -8.68
C ALA A 110 7.28 -10.83 -9.80
#